data_AF-A0A530QFB3-F1
#
_entry.id   AF-A0A530QFB3-F1
#
_cell.length_a   1.000
_cell.length_b   1.000
_cell.length_c   1.000
_cell.angle_alpha   90.00
_cell.angle_beta   90.00
_cell.angle_gamma   90.00
#
_symmetry.space_group_name_H-M   'P 1'
#
loop_
_entity.id
_entity.type
_entity.pdbx_description
1 polymer ?
#
loop_
_entity_poly.entity_id
_entity_poly.type
_entity_poly.pdbx_seq_one_letter_code
_entity_poly.pdbx_strand_id
1 'polypeptide(L)'
;PMLGAFLARELGMKRVMAPRRPGVVSALGGLVADLRGDFIRTIFSPLTAASLPEIREAFDALAQEGRDWLAAQGHDAAAELTLSCDMRYLGQSYEIE
;
A
#
# COMPACT_ATOMS: atom_id res chain seq x y z
N PRO A 1 17.98 -20.82 -6.62
CA PRO A 1 18.90 -20.60 -7.76
C PRO A 1 18.99 -21.79 -8.73
N MET A 2 19.18 -23.01 -8.22
CA MET A 2 19.45 -24.22 -9.04
C MET A 2 18.42 -24.47 -10.15
N LEU A 3 17.12 -24.32 -9.87
CA LEU A 3 16.06 -24.52 -10.86
C LEU A 3 15.67 -23.24 -11.63
N GLY A 4 16.05 -22.07 -11.12
CA GLY A 4 15.57 -20.79 -11.65
C GLY A 4 16.04 -20.48 -13.07
N ALA A 5 17.27 -20.90 -13.42
CA ALA A 5 17.80 -20.69 -14.77
C ALA A 5 17.09 -21.55 -15.84
N PHE A 6 16.65 -22.76 -15.48
CA PHE A 6 15.90 -23.63 -16.38
C PHE A 6 14.52 -23.04 -16.70
N LEU A 7 13.80 -22.60 -15.66
CA LEU A 7 12.50 -21.93 -15.81
C LEU A 7 12.60 -20.64 -16.63
N ALA A 8 13.61 -19.81 -16.35
CA ALA A 8 13.81 -18.54 -17.07
C ALA A 8 14.02 -18.75 -18.58
N ARG A 9 14.70 -19.85 -18.96
CA ARG A 9 14.91 -20.22 -20.36
C ARG A 9 13.62 -20.64 -21.05
N GLU A 10 12.77 -21.44 -20.39
CA GLU A 10 11.46 -21.83 -20.93
C GLU A 10 10.54 -20.63 -21.13
N LEU A 11 10.63 -19.63 -20.24
CA LEU A 11 9.86 -18.39 -20.30
C LEU A 11 10.47 -17.34 -21.25
N GLY A 12 11.57 -17.65 -21.95
CA GLY A 12 12.22 -16.70 -22.87
C GLY A 12 12.83 -15.47 -22.20
N MET A 13 13.17 -15.54 -20.91
CA MET A 13 13.76 -14.43 -20.17
C MET A 13 15.19 -14.18 -20.61
N LYS A 14 15.54 -12.90 -20.85
CA LYS A 14 16.88 -12.51 -21.33
C LYS A 14 17.95 -12.48 -20.23
N ARG A 15 17.55 -12.32 -18.96
CA ARG A 15 18.47 -12.15 -17.82
C ARG A 15 17.88 -12.78 -16.56
N VAL A 16 18.76 -13.39 -15.77
CA VAL A 16 18.46 -13.93 -14.43
C VAL A 16 19.43 -13.31 -13.44
N MET A 17 18.91 -12.77 -12.34
CA MET A 17 19.72 -12.24 -11.24
C MET A 17 19.51 -13.10 -10.00
N ALA A 18 20.62 -13.59 -9.43
CA ALA A 18 20.60 -14.35 -8.19
C ALA A 18 21.38 -13.56 -7.11
N PRO A 19 20.75 -13.18 -6.00
CA PRO A 19 21.44 -12.49 -4.91
C PRO A 19 22.48 -13.40 -4.27
N ARG A 20 23.57 -12.82 -3.75
CA ARG A 20 24.71 -13.56 -3.18
C ARG A 20 24.32 -14.50 -2.03
N ARG A 21 23.23 -14.21 -1.31
CA ARG A 21 22.70 -15.04 -0.22
C ARG A 21 21.19 -15.30 -0.45
N PRO A 22 20.83 -16.24 -1.33
CA PRO A 22 19.44 -16.42 -1.77
C PRO A 22 18.50 -16.93 -0.66
N GLY A 23 19.02 -17.58 0.39
CA GLY A 23 18.22 -18.12 1.48
C GLY A 23 17.77 -17.10 2.54
N VAL A 24 18.30 -15.88 2.54
CA VAL A 24 18.02 -14.87 3.58
C VAL A 24 17.40 -13.58 3.03
N VAL A 25 17.02 -13.58 1.75
CA VAL A 25 16.49 -12.39 1.08
C VAL A 25 15.20 -11.91 1.74
N SER A 26 14.31 -12.82 2.16
CA SER A 26 13.06 -12.45 2.85
C SER A 26 13.31 -11.81 4.22
N ALA A 27 14.26 -12.33 4.99
CA ALA A 27 14.65 -11.74 6.27
C ALA A 27 15.30 -10.35 6.08
N LEU A 28 16.16 -10.22 5.06
CA LEU A 28 16.72 -8.92 4.69
C LEU A 28 15.62 -7.92 4.28
N GLY A 29 14.61 -8.37 3.52
CA GLY A 29 13.47 -7.55 3.14
C GLY A 29 12.72 -7.01 4.35
N GLY A 30 12.45 -7.86 5.35
CA GLY A 30 11.81 -7.43 6.60
C GLY A 30 12.64 -6.44 7.43
N LEU A 31 13.97 -6.53 7.37
CA LEU A 31 14.87 -5.61 8.08
C LEU A 31 14.99 -4.22 7.43
N VAL A 32 14.82 -4.14 6.11
CA VAL A 32 14.99 -2.89 5.34
C VAL A 32 13.64 -2.27 4.97
N ALA A 33 12.53 -2.97 5.17
CA ALA A 33 11.20 -2.45 4.91
C ALA A 33 10.90 -1.26 5.84
N ASP A 34 10.41 -0.19 5.24
CA ASP A 34 9.90 0.96 5.99
C ASP A 34 8.62 0.56 6.74
N LEU A 35 8.44 1.13 7.92
CA LEU A 35 7.20 0.98 8.68
C LEU A 35 6.08 1.72 7.94
N ARG A 36 5.14 0.98 7.38
CA ARG A 36 3.98 1.49 6.67
C ARG A 36 2.71 0.83 7.18
N GLY A 37 1.70 1.64 7.46
CA GLY A 37 0.34 1.19 7.76
C GLY A 37 -0.63 1.76 6.73
N ASP A 38 -1.47 0.90 6.15
CA ASP A 38 -2.53 1.31 5.23
C ASP A 38 -3.87 1.21 5.99
N PHE A 39 -4.63 2.31 6.02
CA PHE A 39 -5.92 2.42 6.72
C PHE A 39 -7.01 2.76 5.72
N ILE A 40 -8.12 2.02 5.75
CA ILE A 40 -9.19 2.12 4.75
C ILE A 40 -10.52 2.37 5.46
N ARG A 41 -11.34 3.28 4.90
CA ARG A 41 -12.70 3.53 5.36
C ARG A 41 -13.65 3.63 4.17
N THR A 42 -14.74 2.88 4.21
CA THR A 42 -15.79 2.94 3.20
C THR A 42 -16.79 4.04 3.54
N ILE A 43 -17.07 4.92 2.57
CA ILE A 43 -18.08 5.97 2.67
C ILE A 43 -19.09 5.77 1.54
N PHE A 44 -20.38 5.74 1.87
CA PHE A 44 -21.44 5.61 0.86
C PHE A 44 -22.13 6.96 0.69
N SER A 45 -21.54 7.82 -0.13
CA SER A 45 -22.04 9.18 -0.35
C SER A 45 -21.78 9.60 -1.80
N PRO A 46 -22.72 10.25 -2.50
CA PRO A 46 -22.47 10.81 -3.82
C PRO A 46 -21.45 11.94 -3.71
N LEU A 47 -20.46 11.99 -4.60
CA LEU A 47 -19.46 13.08 -4.61
C LEU A 47 -20.12 14.39 -5.07
N THR A 48 -20.49 15.22 -4.11
CA THR A 48 -21.12 16.52 -4.32
C THR A 48 -20.48 17.53 -3.37
N ALA A 49 -20.68 18.83 -3.60
CA ALA A 49 -20.16 19.86 -2.69
C ALA A 49 -20.65 19.66 -1.23
N ALA A 50 -21.82 19.06 -1.04
CA ALA A 50 -22.40 18.81 0.28
C ALA A 50 -21.74 17.63 1.03
N SER A 51 -21.10 16.69 0.32
CA SER A 51 -20.41 15.54 0.93
C SER A 51 -18.90 15.77 1.13
N LEU A 52 -18.34 16.85 0.58
CA LEU A 52 -16.94 17.20 0.81
C LEU A 52 -16.57 17.34 2.30
N PRO A 53 -17.41 17.93 3.19
CA PRO A 53 -17.12 17.98 4.62
C PRO A 53 -17.01 16.59 5.25
N GLU A 54 -17.94 15.68 4.92
CA GLU A 54 -17.94 14.29 5.42
C GLU A 54 -16.67 13.53 4.98
N ILE A 55 -16.29 13.67 3.71
CA ILE A 55 -15.07 13.06 3.15
C ILE A 55 -13.83 13.64 3.83
N ARG A 56 -13.80 14.96 4.06
CA ARG A 56 -12.69 15.64 4.74
C ARG A 56 -12.51 15.14 6.16
N GLU A 57 -13.60 15.03 6.92
CA GLU A 57 -13.61 14.48 8.28
C GLU A 57 -13.12 13.03 8.30
N ALA A 58 -13.55 12.21 7.34
CA ALA A 58 -13.07 10.83 7.23
C ALA A 58 -11.57 10.76 6.95
N PHE A 59 -11.04 11.61 6.07
CA PHE A 59 -9.60 11.69 5.83
C PHE A 59 -8.83 12.19 7.05
N ASP A 60 -9.33 13.18 7.77
CA ASP A 60 -8.70 13.67 9.01
C ASP A 60 -8.68 12.58 10.09
N ALA A 61 -9.75 11.79 10.21
CA ALA A 61 -9.81 10.66 11.12
C ALA A 61 -8.77 9.57 10.76
N LEU A 62 -8.66 9.20 9.48
CA LEU A 62 -7.66 8.23 9.02
C LEU A 62 -6.21 8.74 9.22
N ALA A 63 -5.97 10.02 8.95
CA ALA A 63 -4.68 10.65 9.18
C ALA A 63 -4.30 10.70 10.67
N GLN A 64 -5.28 10.89 11.56
CA GLN A 64 -5.04 10.83 13.00
C GLN A 64 -4.77 9.39 13.46
N GLU A 65 -5.58 8.43 13.00
CA GLU A 65 -5.39 7.01 13.31
C GLU A 65 -4.01 6.51 12.88
N GLY A 66 -3.56 6.88 11.68
CA GLY A 66 -2.22 6.52 11.20
C GLY A 66 -1.09 7.15 12.03
N ARG A 67 -1.26 8.39 12.47
CA ARG A 67 -0.28 9.06 13.36
C ARG A 67 -0.22 8.42 14.74
N ASP A 68 -1.38 8.12 15.33
CA ASP A 68 -1.46 7.48 16.64
C ASP A 68 -0.86 6.05 16.59
N TRP A 69 -1.11 5.33 15.50
CA TRP A 69 -0.52 4.01 15.28
C TRP A 69 1.00 4.07 15.13
N LEU A 70 1.55 5.01 14.35
CA LEU A 70 2.99 5.21 14.21
C LEU A 70 3.65 5.57 15.55
N ALA A 71 3.03 6.46 16.33
CA ALA A 71 3.51 6.82 17.66
C ALA A 71 3.54 5.60 18.60
N ALA A 72 2.52 4.73 18.53
CA ALA A 72 2.47 3.49 19.30
C ALA A 72 3.59 2.49 18.93
N GLN A 73 4.12 2.56 17.71
CA GLN A 73 5.30 1.77 17.28
C GLN A 73 6.64 2.40 17.71
N GLY A 74 6.61 3.54 18.42
CA GLY A 74 7.81 4.24 18.89
C GLY A 74 8.43 5.18 17.86
N HIS A 75 7.67 5.57 16.83
CA HIS A 75 8.12 6.51 15.80
C HIS A 75 7.45 7.88 15.98
N ASP A 76 8.18 8.85 16.53
CA ASP A 76 7.76 10.26 16.67
C ASP A 76 8.24 11.16 15.50
N ALA A 77 8.84 10.57 14.47
CA ALA A 77 9.35 11.30 13.30
C ALA A 77 8.22 11.79 12.39
N ALA A 78 8.55 12.71 11.46
CA ALA A 78 7.61 13.17 10.46
C ALA A 78 7.10 11.99 9.60
N ALA A 79 5.81 11.70 9.69
CA ALA A 79 5.15 10.68 8.88
C ALA A 79 4.81 11.25 7.49
N GLU A 80 5.07 10.47 6.44
CA GLU A 80 4.55 10.75 5.11
C GLU A 80 3.12 10.20 5.02
N LEU A 81 2.15 11.09 4.77
CA LEU A 81 0.74 10.72 4.63
C LEU A 81 0.34 10.80 3.15
N THR A 82 -0.04 9.66 2.59
CA THR A 82 -0.65 9.59 1.25
C THR A 82 -2.14 9.29 1.41
N LEU A 83 -2.99 10.20 0.92
CA LEU A 83 -4.44 10.04 0.94
C LEU A 83 -4.92 9.76 -0.48
N SER A 84 -5.67 8.67 -0.66
CA SER A 84 -6.34 8.33 -1.91
C SER A 84 -7.79 7.94 -1.63
N CYS A 85 -8.63 8.04 -2.66
CA CYS A 85 -10.00 7.55 -2.62
C CYS A 85 -10.32 6.78 -3.90
N ASP A 86 -10.93 5.62 -3.72
CA ASP A 86 -11.47 4.83 -4.81
C ASP A 86 -12.94 5.20 -4.99
N MET A 87 -13.29 5.67 -6.19
CA MET A 87 -14.61 6.22 -6.49
C MET A 87 -15.20 5.56 -7.73
N ARG A 88 -16.53 5.39 -7.74
CA ARG A 88 -17.28 4.82 -8.87
C ARG A 88 -18.39 5.75 -9.35
N TYR A 89 -18.70 5.69 -10.64
CA TYR A 89 -19.86 6.43 -11.18
C TYR A 89 -21.18 5.82 -10.71
N LEU A 90 -22.20 6.67 -10.57
CA LEU A 90 -23.55 6.22 -10.23
C LEU A 90 -24.08 5.29 -11.33
N GLY A 91 -24.49 4.07 -10.96
CA GLY A 91 -24.97 3.06 -11.90
C GLY A 91 -23.89 2.16 -12.51
N GLN A 92 -22.63 2.34 -12.14
CA GLN A 92 -21.55 1.45 -12.55
C GLN A 92 -21.56 0.16 -11.73
N SER A 93 -21.63 -0.99 -12.40
CA SER A 93 -21.64 -2.32 -11.77
C SER A 93 -20.24 -2.91 -11.51
N TYR A 94 -19.17 -2.20 -11.88
CA TYR A 94 -17.78 -2.64 -11.76
C TYR A 94 -16.90 -1.53 -11.21
N GLU A 95 -15.91 -1.90 -10.40
CA GLU A 95 -14.87 -1.00 -9.89
C GLU A 95 -13.70 -0.99 -10.87
N ILE A 96 -13.08 0.18 -11.09
CA ILE A 96 -11.85 0.32 -11.87
C ILE A 96 -10.78 0.73 -10.87
N GLU A 97 -9.78 -0.14 -10.69
CA GLU A 97 -8.52 0.18 -9.99
C GLU A 97 -7.57 1.00 -10.87
#